data_AF-A0A1I7U9W9-F1
#
_entry.id   AF-A0A1I7U9W9-F1
#
_cell.length_a   1.000
_cell.length_b   1.000
_cell.length_c   1.000
_cell.angle_alpha   90.00
_cell.angle_beta   90.00
_cell.angle_gamma   90.00
#
_symmetry.space_group_name_H-M   'P 1'
#
loop_
_entity.id
_entity.type
_entity.pdbx_description
1 polymer ?
#
loop_
_entity_poly.entity_id
_entity_poly.type
_entity_poly.pdbx_seq_one_letter_code
_entity_poly.pdbx_strand_id
1 'polypeptide(L)'
;MESRKRSAEESNESSEASKKSKETRILHNTLAAYGSRQGERADMQDTHILVPKFYLGDDTSFFKPIWKDGTTATTMVILNNVIYVANIGDSKAVVARKKEDGSFAPVCLTADHNPMAHDERMRIQKTGAVVKDGRINGVIEVSRSIGDLPFKSSGIVSTPDLKKLTLTENDL
;
A
#
# COMPACT_ATOMS: atom_id res chain seq x y z
N MET A 1 14.95 29.17 42.81
CA MET A 1 14.16 29.65 41.65
C MET A 1 13.83 28.44 40.77
N GLU A 2 12.85 27.60 41.14
CA GLU A 2 12.60 26.38 40.35
C GLU A 2 11.13 25.91 40.42
N SER A 3 10.21 26.87 40.39
CA SER A 3 8.78 26.62 40.64
C SER A 3 7.85 27.14 39.54
N ARG A 4 8.39 27.65 38.42
CA ARG A 4 7.58 28.29 37.35
C ARG A 4 7.66 27.63 35.96
N LYS A 5 8.39 26.52 35.78
CA LYS A 5 8.49 25.83 34.48
C LYS A 5 7.54 24.64 34.27
N ARG A 6 7.02 24.01 35.34
CA ARG A 6 6.16 22.80 35.20
C ARG A 6 4.73 23.06 34.72
N SER A 7 4.19 24.27 34.94
CA SER A 7 2.78 24.57 34.67
C SER A 7 2.44 24.74 33.19
N ALA A 8 3.43 25.04 32.34
CA ALA A 8 3.22 25.21 30.90
C ALA A 8 3.28 23.86 30.14
N GLU A 9 4.08 22.90 30.61
CA GLU A 9 4.22 21.58 29.99
C GLU A 9 2.96 20.71 30.20
N GLU A 10 2.36 20.71 31.39
CA GLU A 10 1.11 19.97 31.68
C GLU A 10 -0.10 20.49 30.87
N SER A 11 -0.12 21.78 30.56
CA SER A 11 -1.19 22.39 29.76
C SER A 11 -1.14 22.01 28.27
N ASN A 12 0.04 21.63 27.78
CA ASN A 12 0.23 21.25 26.38
C ASN A 12 -0.08 19.75 26.17
N GLU A 13 0.32 18.90 27.11
CA GLU A 13 0.02 17.45 27.12
C GLU A 13 -1.49 17.16 27.20
N SER A 14 -2.23 17.92 28.01
CA SER A 14 -3.69 17.76 28.13
C SER A 14 -4.43 18.14 26.84
N SER A 15 -3.88 19.09 26.06
CA SER A 15 -4.42 19.49 24.77
C SER A 15 -4.16 18.47 23.65
N GLU A 16 -3.00 17.81 23.67
CA GLU A 16 -2.62 16.73 22.74
C GLU A 16 -3.38 15.44 23.02
N ALA A 17 -3.56 15.07 24.30
CA ALA A 17 -4.36 13.92 24.70
C ALA A 17 -5.83 14.06 24.25
N SER A 18 -6.39 15.28 24.31
CA SER A 18 -7.75 15.56 23.87
C SER A 18 -7.91 15.48 22.34
N LYS A 19 -6.89 15.91 21.58
CA LYS A 19 -6.86 15.78 20.10
C LYS A 19 -6.73 14.31 19.69
N LYS A 20 -5.85 13.56 20.34
CA LYS A 20 -5.65 12.12 20.11
C LYS A 20 -6.93 11.32 20.42
N SER A 21 -7.65 11.65 21.49
CA SER A 21 -8.94 11.04 21.84
C SER A 21 -10.03 11.32 20.80
N LYS A 22 -10.09 12.53 20.24
CA LYS A 22 -11.05 12.91 19.20
C LYS A 22 -10.74 12.22 17.87
N GLU A 23 -9.48 12.15 17.46
CA GLU A 23 -9.06 11.40 16.26
C GLU A 23 -9.37 9.90 16.40
N THR A 24 -9.10 9.31 17.56
CA THR A 24 -9.40 7.90 17.82
C THR A 24 -10.90 7.61 17.73
N ARG A 25 -11.75 8.55 18.19
CA ARG A 25 -13.21 8.44 18.08
C ARG A 25 -13.73 8.58 16.64
N ILE A 26 -13.11 9.43 15.83
CA ILE A 26 -13.48 9.58 14.40
C ILE A 26 -13.13 8.30 13.64
N LEU A 27 -11.93 7.74 13.86
CA LEU A 27 -11.48 6.48 13.25
C LEU A 27 -12.40 5.29 13.61
N HIS A 28 -12.81 5.19 14.88
CA HIS A 28 -13.71 4.13 15.33
C HIS A 28 -15.10 4.19 14.66
N ASN A 29 -15.61 5.40 14.38
CA ASN A 29 -16.89 5.56 13.70
C ASN A 29 -16.80 5.32 12.18
N THR A 30 -15.65 5.55 11.56
CA THR A 30 -15.42 5.21 10.14
C THR A 30 -15.25 3.69 9.93
N LEU A 31 -14.62 3.00 10.89
CA LEU A 31 -14.52 1.52 10.91
C LEU A 31 -15.90 0.84 10.86
N ALA A 32 -16.86 1.34 11.65
CA ALA A 32 -18.21 0.79 11.71
C ALA A 32 -19.00 0.92 10.39
N ALA A 33 -18.63 1.87 9.52
CA ALA A 33 -19.31 2.08 8.25
C ALA A 33 -18.81 1.15 7.12
N TYR A 34 -17.61 0.57 7.26
CA TYR A 34 -16.95 -0.18 6.18
C TYR A 34 -16.82 -1.69 6.42
N GLY A 35 -16.95 -2.17 7.65
CA GLY A 35 -16.73 -3.59 7.97
C GLY A 35 -17.94 -4.23 8.64
N SER A 36 -18.89 -4.73 7.86
CA SER A 36 -19.79 -5.87 8.21
C SER A 36 -20.75 -6.17 7.06
N ARG A 37 -20.30 -6.87 6.01
CA ARG A 37 -21.23 -7.65 5.16
C ARG A 37 -21.30 -9.07 5.74
N GLN A 38 -22.51 -9.58 5.96
CA GLN A 38 -22.72 -10.95 6.44
C GLN A 38 -22.05 -11.96 5.49
N GLY A 39 -21.07 -12.72 5.99
CA GLY A 39 -20.46 -13.85 5.27
C GLY A 39 -18.92 -13.83 5.17
N GLU A 40 -18.24 -12.76 5.56
CA GLU A 40 -16.77 -12.70 5.48
C GLU A 40 -16.10 -13.42 6.68
N ARG A 41 -15.08 -14.24 6.38
CA ARG A 41 -14.28 -14.91 7.41
C ARG A 41 -13.40 -13.89 8.13
N ALA A 42 -13.32 -14.02 9.45
CA ALA A 42 -12.62 -13.07 10.32
C ALA A 42 -11.10 -13.01 10.11
N ASP A 43 -10.51 -13.99 9.44
CA ASP A 43 -9.08 -14.07 9.09
C ASP A 43 -8.70 -13.27 7.83
N MET A 44 -9.68 -12.69 7.14
CA MET A 44 -9.48 -12.00 5.85
C MET A 44 -9.65 -10.47 5.95
N GLN A 45 -9.70 -9.92 7.16
CA GLN A 45 -9.91 -8.49 7.39
C GLN A 45 -8.58 -7.71 7.46
N ASP A 46 -7.86 -7.62 6.34
CA ASP A 46 -6.85 -6.56 6.18
C ASP A 46 -7.56 -5.23 5.85
N THR A 47 -8.24 -4.68 6.86
CA THR A 47 -8.90 -3.37 6.78
C THR A 47 -7.84 -2.28 6.93
N HIS A 48 -7.06 -2.05 5.88
CA HIS A 48 -6.19 -0.88 5.80
C HIS A 48 -7.01 0.33 5.35
N ILE A 49 -7.60 0.99 6.35
CA ILE A 49 -8.12 2.35 6.25
C ILE A 49 -7.02 3.23 5.66
N LEU A 50 -7.42 4.19 4.82
CA LEU A 50 -6.63 5.25 4.20
C LEU A 50 -5.65 5.96 5.18
N VAL A 51 -4.56 5.28 5.53
CA VAL A 51 -3.34 5.88 6.05
C VAL A 51 -2.55 6.41 4.84
N PRO A 52 -1.76 7.50 4.99
CA PRO A 52 -0.88 7.99 3.92
C PRO A 52 0.15 6.96 3.45
N LYS A 53 0.24 5.80 4.10
CA LYS A 53 0.93 4.59 3.67
C LYS A 53 0.00 3.39 3.80
N PHE A 54 -0.47 2.84 2.69
CA PHE A 54 -1.15 1.54 2.69
C PHE A 54 -0.10 0.48 3.05
N TYR A 55 -0.27 -0.15 4.22
CA TYR A 55 0.70 -1.11 4.75
C TYR A 55 -0.01 -2.43 4.95
N LEU A 56 0.08 -3.35 3.99
CA LEU A 56 -0.24 -4.75 4.25
C LEU A 56 0.67 -5.18 5.39
N GLY A 57 0.11 -5.76 6.46
CA GLY A 57 0.86 -6.15 7.65
C GLY A 57 2.16 -6.89 7.33
N ASP A 58 3.11 -6.91 8.26
CA ASP A 58 4.32 -7.70 8.06
C ASP A 58 3.91 -9.18 7.99
N ASP A 59 4.07 -9.80 6.80
CA ASP A 59 3.72 -11.20 6.54
C ASP A 59 4.40 -12.17 7.53
N THR A 60 5.34 -11.70 8.34
CA THR A 60 6.05 -12.47 9.37
C THR A 60 5.37 -12.54 10.75
N SER A 61 4.34 -11.73 11.05
CA SER A 61 3.81 -11.57 12.42
C SER A 61 2.64 -12.48 12.80
N PHE A 62 2.05 -13.21 11.86
CA PHE A 62 0.97 -14.18 12.12
C PHE A 62 1.51 -15.59 11.89
N PHE A 63 1.33 -16.49 12.88
CA PHE A 63 1.59 -17.95 12.82
C PHE A 63 2.14 -18.44 11.48
N LYS A 64 3.48 -18.66 11.36
CA LYS A 64 4.17 -19.05 10.11
C LYS A 64 3.27 -19.91 9.21
N PRO A 65 2.55 -19.29 8.26
CA PRO A 65 1.61 -20.03 7.45
C PRO A 65 2.43 -20.96 6.55
N ILE A 66 2.01 -22.23 6.40
CA ILE A 66 2.72 -23.23 5.58
C ILE A 66 2.64 -22.88 4.07
N TRP A 67 1.72 -21.99 3.72
CA TRP A 67 1.42 -21.55 2.36
C TRP A 67 2.61 -20.79 1.78
N LYS A 68 3.12 -21.30 0.64
CA LYS A 68 4.25 -20.72 -0.10
C LYS A 68 3.81 -19.80 -1.23
N ASP A 69 2.50 -19.77 -1.47
CA ASP A 69 1.92 -19.06 -2.60
C ASP A 69 1.97 -17.55 -2.37
N GLY A 70 1.97 -16.81 -3.46
CA GLY A 70 1.87 -15.38 -3.45
C GLY A 70 0.89 -14.90 -4.52
N THR A 71 0.49 -13.64 -4.38
CA THR A 71 -0.40 -12.97 -5.31
C THR A 71 0.06 -11.56 -5.58
N THR A 72 -0.23 -11.09 -6.79
CA THR A 72 -0.25 -9.67 -7.11
C THR A 72 -1.59 -9.07 -6.65
N ALA A 73 -1.63 -7.75 -6.50
CA ALA A 73 -2.87 -7.04 -6.29
C ALA A 73 -2.77 -5.63 -6.86
N THR A 74 -3.81 -5.21 -7.58
CA THR A 74 -3.99 -3.81 -7.98
C THR A 74 -5.37 -3.40 -7.52
N THR A 75 -5.44 -2.36 -6.70
CA THR A 75 -6.70 -1.84 -6.16
C THR A 75 -6.84 -0.37 -6.52
N MET A 76 -8.05 0.02 -6.91
CA MET A 76 -8.38 1.39 -7.29
C MET A 76 -9.59 1.87 -6.52
N VAL A 77 -9.51 3.08 -5.98
CA VAL A 77 -10.62 3.79 -5.33
C VAL A 77 -10.80 5.13 -6.01
N ILE A 78 -12.03 5.46 -6.37
CA ILE A 78 -12.39 6.75 -6.95
C ILE A 78 -13.19 7.53 -5.90
N LEU A 79 -12.68 8.70 -5.53
CA LEU A 79 -13.32 9.58 -4.56
C LEU A 79 -13.22 11.03 -5.04
N ASN A 80 -14.36 11.70 -5.20
CA ASN A 80 -14.44 13.12 -5.59
C ASN A 80 -13.59 13.44 -6.84
N ASN A 81 -13.76 12.67 -7.92
CA ASN A 81 -13.00 12.78 -9.18
C ASN A 81 -11.49 12.58 -9.04
N VAL A 82 -11.04 11.96 -7.94
CA VAL A 82 -9.64 11.56 -7.76
C VAL A 82 -9.56 10.05 -7.71
N ILE A 83 -8.71 9.49 -8.57
CA ILE A 83 -8.32 8.09 -8.53
C ILE A 83 -7.13 7.92 -7.59
N TYR A 84 -7.24 6.97 -6.69
CA TYR A 84 -6.15 6.42 -5.89
C TYR A 84 -5.93 4.98 -6.31
N VAL A 85 -4.70 4.64 -6.70
CA VAL A 85 -4.30 3.29 -7.06
C VAL A 85 -3.22 2.80 -6.13
N ALA A 86 -3.41 1.60 -5.58
CA ALA A 86 -2.38 0.83 -4.89
C ALA A 86 -2.03 -0.38 -5.74
N ASN A 87 -0.75 -0.53 -6.09
CA ASN A 87 -0.27 -1.65 -6.88
C ASN A 87 0.78 -2.46 -6.14
N ILE A 88 0.69 -3.77 -6.21
CA ILE A 88 1.74 -4.71 -5.84
C ILE A 88 1.85 -5.82 -6.89
N GLY A 89 2.93 -5.79 -7.65
CA GLY A 89 3.24 -6.79 -8.68
C GLY A 89 3.35 -6.15 -10.05
N ASP A 90 3.11 -6.93 -11.08
CA ASP A 90 3.19 -6.57 -12.50
C ASP A 90 1.81 -6.34 -13.15
N SER A 91 0.75 -6.36 -12.33
CA SER A 91 -0.60 -6.03 -12.76
C SER A 91 -0.74 -4.54 -13.11
N LYS A 92 -1.62 -4.24 -14.07
CA LYS A 92 -1.72 -2.91 -14.68
C LYS A 92 -3.11 -2.31 -14.54
N ALA A 93 -3.14 -1.03 -14.16
CA ALA A 93 -4.31 -0.17 -14.32
C ALA A 93 -3.96 1.01 -15.22
N VAL A 94 -4.86 1.35 -16.13
CA VAL A 94 -4.71 2.43 -17.12
C VAL A 94 -6.01 3.20 -17.25
N VAL A 95 -5.91 4.51 -17.49
CA VAL A 95 -7.03 5.37 -17.90
C VAL A 95 -6.87 5.74 -19.36
N ALA A 96 -7.97 5.77 -20.10
CA ALA A 96 -7.95 6.21 -21.50
C ALA A 96 -8.20 7.72 -21.54
N ARG A 97 -7.19 8.49 -21.95
CA ARG A 97 -7.29 9.94 -22.07
C ARG A 97 -7.49 10.38 -23.50
N LYS A 98 -8.59 11.06 -23.78
CA LYS A 98 -8.88 11.70 -25.06
C LYS A 98 -7.88 12.83 -25.33
N LYS A 99 -7.35 12.86 -26.55
CA LYS A 99 -6.49 13.92 -27.09
C LYS A 99 -7.30 14.93 -27.90
N GLU A 100 -6.67 16.05 -28.23
CA GLU A 100 -7.28 17.13 -29.04
C GLU A 100 -7.72 16.65 -30.43
N ASP A 101 -6.97 15.71 -31.04
CA ASP A 101 -7.29 15.11 -32.34
C ASP A 101 -8.45 14.09 -32.28
N GLY A 102 -9.06 13.89 -31.11
CA GLY A 102 -10.15 12.93 -30.88
C GLY A 102 -9.69 11.49 -30.61
N SER A 103 -8.40 11.18 -30.72
CA SER A 103 -7.83 9.87 -30.40
C SER A 103 -7.66 9.66 -28.88
N PHE A 104 -7.34 8.45 -28.45
CA PHE A 104 -7.08 8.12 -27.05
C PHE A 104 -5.61 7.78 -26.80
N ALA A 105 -5.04 8.26 -25.70
CA ALA A 105 -3.76 7.82 -25.16
C ALA A 105 -3.96 7.10 -23.82
N PRO A 106 -3.25 5.99 -23.57
CA PRO A 106 -3.25 5.36 -22.27
C PRO A 106 -2.43 6.18 -21.26
N VAL A 107 -2.99 6.40 -20.08
CA VAL A 107 -2.30 6.96 -18.92
C VAL A 107 -2.15 5.85 -17.89
N CYS A 108 -0.93 5.32 -17.74
CA CYS A 108 -0.67 4.26 -16.77
C CYS A 108 -0.84 4.76 -15.34
N LEU A 109 -1.61 4.02 -14.54
CA LEU A 109 -1.86 4.32 -13.13
C LEU A 109 -1.00 3.48 -12.18
N THR A 110 -0.30 2.47 -12.68
CA THR A 110 0.62 1.62 -11.92
C THR A 110 2.04 1.69 -12.47
N ALA A 111 3.00 1.31 -11.64
CA ALA A 111 4.36 0.98 -12.05
C ALA A 111 4.55 -0.53 -11.87
N ASP A 112 5.22 -1.17 -12.83
CA ASP A 112 5.48 -2.61 -12.76
C ASP A 112 6.58 -2.89 -11.75
N HIS A 113 6.30 -3.81 -10.83
CA HIS A 113 7.30 -4.28 -9.86
C HIS A 113 8.12 -5.42 -10.44
N ASN A 114 8.95 -5.11 -11.44
CA ASN A 114 9.86 -6.04 -12.10
C ASN A 114 11.22 -6.11 -11.38
N PRO A 115 11.78 -7.31 -11.07
CA PRO A 115 13.13 -7.48 -10.52
C PRO A 115 14.28 -6.85 -11.32
N MET A 116 14.07 -6.54 -12.60
CA MET A 116 15.04 -5.85 -13.46
C MET A 116 14.96 -4.33 -13.36
N ALA A 117 13.88 -3.77 -12.80
CA ALA A 117 13.77 -2.34 -12.57
C ALA A 117 14.90 -1.88 -11.63
N HIS A 118 15.51 -0.72 -11.92
CA HIS A 118 16.73 -0.30 -11.24
C HIS A 118 16.59 -0.30 -9.70
N ASP A 119 15.55 0.33 -9.17
CA ASP A 119 15.32 0.45 -7.73
C ASP A 119 15.00 -0.90 -7.08
N GLU A 120 14.16 -1.71 -7.71
CA GLU A 120 13.81 -3.06 -7.24
C GLU A 120 15.04 -3.98 -7.24
N ARG A 121 15.82 -3.97 -8.33
CA ARG A 121 17.05 -4.77 -8.46
C ARG A 121 18.06 -4.41 -7.38
N MET A 122 18.27 -3.11 -7.14
CA MET A 122 19.16 -2.64 -6.09
C MET A 122 18.68 -3.09 -4.70
N ARG A 123 17.37 -3.07 -4.46
CA ARG A 123 16.77 -3.53 -3.19
C ARG A 123 16.95 -5.04 -2.98
N ILE A 124 16.73 -5.84 -4.03
CA ILE A 124 16.90 -7.30 -4.02
C ILE A 124 18.37 -7.68 -3.80
N GLN A 125 19.29 -7.06 -4.54
CA GLN A 125 20.73 -7.39 -4.44
C GLN A 125 21.32 -7.05 -3.07
N LYS A 126 20.78 -6.05 -2.36
CA LYS A 126 21.19 -5.73 -0.98
C LYS A 126 20.93 -6.86 0.02
N THR A 127 20.01 -7.79 -0.28
CA THR A 127 19.77 -8.96 0.59
C THR A 127 20.68 -10.15 0.25
N GLY A 128 21.52 -10.03 -0.79
CA GLY A 128 22.36 -11.11 -1.31
C GLY A 128 21.67 -12.00 -2.35
N ALA A 129 20.42 -11.71 -2.70
CA ALA A 129 19.70 -12.43 -3.76
C ALA A 129 20.20 -12.01 -5.16
N VAL A 130 20.08 -12.92 -6.13
CA VAL A 130 20.53 -12.71 -7.51
C VAL A 130 19.33 -12.58 -8.43
N VAL A 131 19.35 -11.59 -9.34
CA VAL A 131 18.36 -11.50 -10.41
C VAL A 131 18.96 -12.11 -11.68
N LYS A 132 18.37 -13.20 -12.17
CA LYS A 132 18.78 -13.93 -13.38
C LYS A 132 17.59 -14.07 -14.31
N ASP A 133 17.75 -13.70 -15.58
CA ASP A 133 16.70 -13.81 -16.61
C ASP A 133 15.36 -13.17 -16.19
N GLY A 134 15.42 -12.03 -15.49
CA GLY A 134 14.24 -11.35 -14.97
C GLY A 134 13.64 -11.92 -13.69
N ARG A 135 14.23 -12.98 -13.13
CA ARG A 135 13.72 -13.69 -11.95
C ARG A 135 14.63 -13.58 -10.74
N ILE A 136 14.07 -13.42 -9.54
CA ILE A 136 14.82 -13.48 -8.29
C ILE A 136 15.18 -14.94 -7.99
N ASN A 137 16.47 -15.18 -7.81
CA ASN A 137 17.11 -16.50 -7.69
C ASN A 137 16.70 -17.48 -8.80
N GLY A 138 16.30 -16.96 -9.97
CA GLY A 138 15.83 -17.76 -11.10
C GLY A 138 14.41 -18.32 -10.97
N VAL A 139 13.65 -17.96 -9.92
CA VAL A 139 12.33 -18.55 -9.65
C VAL A 139 11.18 -17.57 -9.91
N ILE A 140 11.19 -16.40 -9.28
CA ILE A 140 10.03 -15.49 -9.20
C ILE A 140 10.22 -14.23 -10.04
N GLU A 141 9.22 -13.87 -10.85
CA GLU A 141 9.27 -12.78 -11.84
C GLU A 141 8.81 -11.42 -11.33
N VAL A 142 8.28 -11.36 -10.11
CA VAL A 142 7.84 -10.12 -9.46
C VAL A 142 8.76 -9.78 -8.29
N SER A 143 8.98 -8.48 -8.09
CA SER A 143 9.80 -7.96 -6.98
C SER A 143 8.99 -7.63 -5.74
N ARG A 144 7.65 -7.53 -5.88
CA ARG A 144 6.72 -7.27 -4.79
C ARG A 144 5.46 -8.10 -4.98
N SER A 145 5.00 -8.72 -3.90
CA SER A 145 3.82 -9.57 -3.85
C SER A 145 3.31 -9.70 -2.42
N ILE A 146 2.05 -10.08 -2.27
CA ILE A 146 1.47 -10.54 -0.99
C ILE A 146 1.76 -12.04 -0.88
N GLY A 147 2.19 -12.53 0.27
CA GLY A 147 2.63 -13.94 0.38
C GLY A 147 4.05 -14.12 -0.16
N ASP A 148 4.36 -15.22 -0.84
CA ASP A 148 5.75 -15.56 -1.26
C ASP A 148 6.74 -15.52 -0.09
N LEU A 149 6.30 -16.01 1.08
CA LEU A 149 7.07 -16.02 2.33
C LEU A 149 8.53 -16.51 2.17
N PRO A 150 8.82 -17.59 1.39
CA PRO A 150 10.20 -18.04 1.19
C PRO A 150 11.12 -17.00 0.53
N PHE A 151 10.55 -16.03 -0.18
CA PHE A 151 11.29 -15.02 -0.94
C PHE A 151 11.35 -13.65 -0.25
N LYS A 152 10.69 -13.46 0.90
CA LYS A 152 10.80 -12.20 1.66
C LYS A 152 12.23 -11.89 2.08
N SER A 153 12.98 -12.91 2.50
CA SER A 153 14.43 -12.78 2.78
C SER A 153 15.28 -12.55 1.52
N SER A 154 14.75 -12.86 0.34
CA SER A 154 15.37 -12.59 -0.97
C SER A 154 14.99 -11.22 -1.52
N GLY A 155 14.43 -10.33 -0.70
CA GLY A 155 14.09 -8.99 -1.10
C GLY A 155 12.77 -8.90 -1.87
N ILE A 156 11.80 -9.76 -1.62
CA ILE A 156 10.40 -9.47 -1.97
C ILE A 156 9.73 -8.72 -0.83
N VAL A 157 8.93 -7.69 -1.14
CA VAL A 157 8.21 -6.90 -0.13
C VAL A 157 6.72 -6.84 -0.45
N SER A 158 5.91 -6.67 0.61
CA SER A 158 4.45 -6.56 0.54
C SER A 158 3.97 -5.10 0.51
N THR A 159 4.88 -4.14 0.37
CA THR A 159 4.54 -2.71 0.34
C THR A 159 4.14 -2.28 -1.08
N PRO A 160 2.89 -1.83 -1.30
CA PRO A 160 2.47 -1.39 -2.63
C PRO A 160 3.01 0.00 -2.97
N ASP A 161 3.04 0.29 -4.27
CA ASP A 161 3.20 1.64 -4.80
C ASP A 161 1.84 2.33 -4.88
N LEU A 162 1.80 3.60 -4.45
CA LEU A 162 0.59 4.43 -4.46
C LEU A 162 0.69 5.50 -5.53
N LYS A 163 -0.35 5.62 -6.36
CA LYS A 163 -0.49 6.70 -7.34
C LYS A 163 -1.82 7.42 -7.19
N LYS A 164 -1.78 8.74 -7.35
CA LYS A 164 -2.95 9.62 -7.37
C LYS A 164 -3.07 10.26 -8.74
N LEU A 165 -4.28 10.24 -9.31
CA LEU A 165 -4.62 10.98 -10.53
C LEU A 165 -5.92 11.77 -10.29
N THR A 166 -5.92 13.05 -10.65
CA THR A 166 -7.16 13.83 -10.71
C THR A 166 -7.76 13.65 -12.09
N LEU A 167 -9.01 13.19 -12.15
CA LEU A 167 -9.75 12.98 -13.38
C LEU A 167 -10.11 14.32 -14.02
N THR A 168 -10.09 14.31 -15.33
CA THR A 168 -10.51 15.41 -16.20
C THR A 168 -11.65 14.93 -17.11
N GLU A 169 -12.33 15.85 -17.79
CA GLU A 169 -13.38 15.51 -18.76
C GLU A 169 -12.87 14.68 -19.95
N ASN A 170 -11.56 14.67 -20.16
CA ASN A 170 -10.90 13.88 -21.20
C ASN A 170 -10.57 12.45 -20.75
N ASP A 171 -10.78 12.09 -19.48
CA ASP A 171 -10.50 10.76 -18.96
C ASP A 171 -11.75 9.87 -19.00
N LEU A 172 -11.62 8.69 -19.61
CA LEU A 172 -12.60 7.62 -19.64
C LEU A 172 -12.18 6.44 -18.75
#